data_AF-A0A2T2SBL5-F1
#
_entry.id   AF-A0A2T2SBL5-F1
#
_cell.length_a   1.000
_cell.length_b   1.000
_cell.length_c   1.000
_cell.angle_alpha   90.00
_cell.angle_beta   90.00
_cell.angle_gamma   90.00
#
_symmetry.space_group_name_H-M   'P 1'
#
loop_
_entity.id
_entity.type
_entity.pdbx_description
1 polymer ?
#
loop_
_entity_poly.entity_id
_entity_poly.type
_entity_poly.pdbx_seq_one_letter_code
_entity_poly.pdbx_strand_id
1 'polypeptide(L)'
;QVRIKRQKEQHTKYFSDKRHGGREEALEKAVAYRDELLEKLPDPMDPVQRSAEARSKTGVIGLNFCWKDDGSGTPKPYVQLSWLEGDGTRRSAAYSVRKWNLRRAVWKACVRLHDAREEHDGEAEEVNDMFQTALPNIKEQYEDGPNGNGLPEEDAEKTEATAEA
;
A
#
# COMPACT_ATOMS: atom_id res chain seq x y z
N GLN A 1 -0.84 -16.87 27.52
CA GLN A 1 0.13 -16.20 26.60
C GLN A 1 -0.33 -14.77 26.36
N VAL A 2 0.59 -13.83 26.15
CA VAL A 2 0.29 -12.44 25.75
C VAL A 2 0.91 -12.18 24.39
N ARG A 3 0.11 -11.64 23.45
CA ARG A 3 0.53 -11.27 22.10
C ARG A 3 -0.02 -9.88 21.78
N ILE A 4 0.85 -8.90 21.65
CA ILE A 4 0.49 -7.52 21.30
C ILE A 4 1.30 -7.12 20.06
N LYS A 5 0.64 -6.51 19.08
CA LYS A 5 1.28 -5.90 17.92
C LYS A 5 1.07 -4.39 17.94
N ARG A 6 2.16 -3.63 17.81
CA ARG A 6 2.16 -2.15 17.76
C ARG A 6 3.20 -1.71 16.74
N GLN A 7 2.82 -0.81 15.82
CA GLN A 7 3.73 -0.13 14.88
C GLN A 7 4.82 -1.04 14.24
N LYS A 8 4.41 -2.22 13.74
CA LYS A 8 5.25 -3.28 13.11
C LYS A 8 6.07 -4.15 14.09
N GLU A 9 6.08 -3.87 15.38
CA GLU A 9 6.67 -4.72 16.41
C GLU A 9 5.65 -5.71 16.99
N GLN A 10 6.11 -6.93 17.25
CA GLN A 10 5.31 -7.98 17.87
C GLN A 10 5.94 -8.39 19.21
N HIS A 11 5.23 -8.10 20.30
CA HIS A 11 5.61 -8.54 21.63
C HIS A 11 4.86 -9.83 21.97
N THR A 12 5.59 -10.93 22.13
CA THR A 12 5.03 -12.22 22.51
C THR A 12 5.69 -12.73 23.77
N LYS A 13 4.90 -13.06 24.79
CA LYS A 13 5.39 -13.69 26.02
C LYS A 13 4.49 -14.84 26.45
N TYR A 14 5.11 -15.96 26.78
CA TYR A 14 4.42 -17.14 27.28
C TYR A 14 4.49 -17.18 28.80
N PHE A 15 3.36 -17.53 29.43
CA PHE A 15 3.21 -17.74 30.87
C PHE A 15 2.76 -19.19 31.02
N SER A 16 3.60 -20.01 31.64
CA SER A 16 3.30 -21.43 31.84
C SER A 16 2.73 -21.66 33.22
N ASP A 17 1.62 -22.38 33.31
CA ASP A 17 0.92 -22.69 34.56
C ASP A 17 1.87 -23.35 35.59
N LYS A 18 2.75 -24.24 35.13
CA LYS A 18 3.73 -24.93 35.98
C LYS A 18 4.75 -24.02 36.66
N ARG A 19 5.16 -22.91 36.03
CA ARG A 19 6.13 -21.94 36.62
C ARG A 19 5.46 -20.89 37.50
N HIS A 20 4.14 -20.76 37.40
CA HIS A 20 3.40 -19.68 38.02
C HIS A 20 2.27 -20.23 38.88
N GLY A 21 2.51 -21.31 39.62
CA GLY A 21 1.61 -21.80 40.68
C GLY A 21 0.22 -22.29 40.27
N GLY A 22 -0.05 -22.41 38.96
CA GLY A 22 -1.33 -22.88 38.43
C GLY A 22 -1.91 -21.94 37.39
N ARG A 23 -3.14 -22.24 36.95
CA ARG A 23 -3.82 -21.51 35.87
C ARG A 23 -4.18 -20.08 36.26
N GLU A 24 -4.66 -19.87 37.49
CA GLU A 24 -5.13 -18.55 37.96
C GLU A 24 -3.96 -17.58 38.12
N GLU A 25 -2.93 -17.97 38.87
CA GLU A 25 -1.71 -17.16 39.04
C GLU A 25 -0.97 -16.88 37.71
N ALA A 26 -0.95 -17.85 36.78
CA ALA A 26 -0.39 -17.61 35.44
C ALA A 26 -1.20 -16.60 34.64
N LEU A 27 -2.52 -16.60 34.79
CA LEU A 27 -3.41 -15.64 34.16
C LEU A 27 -3.21 -14.24 34.74
N GLU A 28 -3.16 -14.10 36.07
CA GLU A 28 -2.91 -12.82 36.73
C GLU A 28 -1.58 -12.19 36.28
N LYS A 29 -0.49 -12.98 36.24
CA LYS A 29 0.81 -12.51 35.74
C LYS A 29 0.77 -12.14 34.26
N ALA A 30 -0.02 -12.84 33.45
CA ALA A 30 -0.20 -12.49 32.05
C ALA A 30 -0.98 -11.17 31.89
N VAL A 31 -1.99 -10.93 32.72
CA VAL A 31 -2.78 -9.67 32.73
C VAL A 31 -1.91 -8.50 33.19
N ALA A 32 -1.20 -8.62 34.31
CA ALA A 32 -0.29 -7.58 34.80
C ALA A 32 0.77 -7.23 33.75
N TYR A 33 1.39 -8.24 33.14
CA TYR A 33 2.35 -8.01 32.06
C TYR A 33 1.73 -7.36 30.82
N ARG A 34 0.49 -7.70 30.47
CA ARG A 34 -0.24 -7.06 29.36
C ARG A 34 -0.44 -5.58 29.66
N ASP A 35 -0.88 -5.25 30.86
CA ASP A 35 -1.24 -3.88 31.24
C ASP A 35 0.01 -3.00 31.33
N GLU A 36 1.09 -3.48 31.96
CA GLU A 36 2.39 -2.79 31.94
C GLU A 36 2.91 -2.57 30.51
N LEU A 37 2.66 -3.50 29.60
CA LEU A 37 3.08 -3.38 28.21
C LEU A 37 2.22 -2.36 27.47
N LEU A 38 0.92 -2.28 27.77
CA LEU A 38 0.02 -1.31 27.16
C LEU A 38 0.31 0.13 27.63
N GLU A 39 0.77 0.31 28.87
CA GLU A 39 1.20 1.64 29.36
C GLU A 39 2.49 2.13 28.70
N LYS A 40 3.39 1.22 28.32
CA LYS A 40 4.69 1.55 27.70
C LYS A 40 4.60 1.71 26.19
N LEU A 41 3.69 0.99 25.56
CA LEU A 41 3.55 1.00 24.11
C LEU A 41 2.66 2.16 23.67
N PRO A 42 2.97 2.81 22.54
CA PRO A 42 2.11 3.83 22.00
C PRO A 42 0.74 3.26 21.65
N ASP A 43 -0.26 4.15 21.63
CA ASP A 43 -1.59 3.82 21.16
C ASP A 43 -1.54 3.18 19.77
N PRO A 44 -2.49 2.26 19.48
CA PRO A 44 -2.57 1.67 18.16
C PRO A 44 -2.75 2.79 17.13
N MET A 45 -1.85 2.82 16.15
CA MET A 45 -1.96 3.76 15.04
C MET A 45 -3.31 3.62 14.36
N ASP A 46 -3.89 4.76 13.98
CA ASP A 46 -5.18 4.79 13.31
C ASP A 46 -5.13 3.90 12.05
N PRO A 47 -6.12 3.01 11.82
CA PRO A 47 -6.11 2.09 10.68
C PRO A 47 -6.00 2.80 9.32
N VAL A 48 -6.55 4.01 9.21
CA VAL A 48 -6.52 4.83 8.00
C VAL A 48 -5.11 5.37 7.78
N GLN A 49 -4.48 5.92 8.81
CA GLN A 49 -3.07 6.37 8.75
C GLN A 49 -2.13 5.22 8.42
N ARG A 50 -2.29 4.08 9.08
CA ARG A 50 -1.48 2.87 8.81
C ARG A 50 -1.62 2.39 7.36
N SER A 51 -2.82 2.47 6.79
CA SER A 51 -3.03 2.12 5.39
C SER A 51 -2.47 3.18 4.45
N ALA A 52 -2.47 4.45 4.84
CA ALA A 52 -1.93 5.54 4.05
C ALA A 52 -0.41 5.43 3.93
N GLU A 53 0.29 4.98 4.98
CA GLU A 53 1.75 4.81 5.01
C GLU A 53 2.25 3.47 4.42
N ALA A 54 1.35 2.56 4.08
CA ALA A 54 1.73 1.27 3.53
C ALA A 54 2.31 1.44 2.12
N ARG A 55 3.55 0.99 1.92
CA ARG A 55 4.13 0.85 0.58
C ARG A 55 3.41 -0.28 -0.17
N SER A 56 2.94 0.01 -1.37
CA SER A 56 2.43 -1.00 -2.28
C SER A 56 3.58 -1.71 -3.00
N LYS A 57 3.25 -2.65 -3.89
CA LYS A 57 4.21 -3.27 -4.82
C LYS A 57 4.92 -2.26 -5.72
N THR A 58 4.38 -1.05 -5.87
CA THR A 58 5.03 0.02 -6.66
C THR A 58 6.23 0.64 -5.95
N GLY A 59 6.39 0.44 -4.63
CA GLY A 59 7.43 1.06 -3.82
C GLY A 59 7.12 2.48 -3.34
N VAL A 60 6.16 3.17 -3.99
CA VAL A 60 5.70 4.50 -3.62
C VAL A 60 4.45 4.41 -2.76
N ILE A 61 4.47 5.07 -1.61
CA ILE A 61 3.35 5.11 -0.66
C ILE A 61 2.11 5.72 -1.34
N GLY A 62 0.94 5.10 -1.17
CA GLY A 62 -0.29 5.63 -1.77
C GLY A 62 -0.41 5.51 -3.29
N LEU A 63 0.59 4.94 -4.00
CA LEU A 63 0.49 4.62 -5.42
C LEU A 63 0.23 3.12 -5.59
N ASN A 64 -0.55 2.71 -6.59
CA ASN A 64 -0.86 1.32 -6.87
C ASN A 64 -1.09 1.08 -8.37
N PHE A 65 -0.95 -0.15 -8.83
CA PHE A 65 -1.34 -0.57 -10.17
C PHE A 65 -2.37 -1.70 -10.09
N CYS A 66 -3.37 -1.67 -10.95
CA CYS A 66 -4.35 -2.75 -11.02
C CYS A 66 -5.05 -2.86 -12.37
N TRP A 67 -5.62 -4.03 -12.61
CA TRP A 67 -6.55 -4.30 -13.69
C TRP A 67 -7.99 -4.15 -13.16
N LYS A 68 -8.83 -3.42 -13.89
CA LYS A 68 -10.24 -3.21 -13.56
C LYS A 68 -11.13 -3.63 -14.71
N ASP A 69 -12.08 -4.51 -14.45
CA ASP A 69 -13.18 -4.79 -15.36
C ASP A 69 -14.38 -3.89 -15.00
N ASP A 70 -14.90 -3.17 -15.99
CA ASP A 70 -16.10 -2.34 -15.87
C ASP A 70 -17.39 -3.10 -16.25
N GLY A 71 -17.33 -4.43 -16.29
CA GLY A 71 -18.42 -5.30 -16.73
C GLY A 71 -18.39 -5.56 -18.24
N SER A 72 -17.33 -5.16 -18.94
CA SER A 72 -17.13 -5.43 -20.37
C SER A 72 -16.46 -6.79 -20.63
N GLY A 73 -15.93 -7.45 -19.59
CA GLY A 73 -15.22 -8.73 -19.70
C GLY A 73 -13.75 -8.58 -20.12
N THR A 74 -13.29 -7.35 -20.39
CA THR A 74 -11.88 -7.05 -20.70
C THR A 74 -11.31 -6.17 -19.59
N PRO A 75 -10.46 -6.73 -18.69
CA PRO A 75 -9.80 -5.95 -17.67
C PRO A 75 -8.93 -4.85 -18.29
N LYS A 76 -9.07 -3.62 -17.79
CA LYS A 76 -8.34 -2.45 -18.26
C LYS A 76 -7.27 -2.05 -17.24
N PRO A 77 -6.05 -1.71 -17.68
CA PRO A 77 -4.94 -1.33 -16.80
C PRO A 77 -5.07 0.13 -16.31
N TYR A 78 -4.91 0.33 -15.00
CA TYR A 78 -4.95 1.64 -14.34
C TYR A 78 -3.80 1.81 -13.33
N VAL A 79 -3.22 3.00 -13.32
CA VAL A 79 -2.37 3.50 -12.22
C VAL A 79 -3.28 4.26 -11.27
N GLN A 80 -3.36 3.82 -10.02
CA GLN A 80 -4.20 4.42 -8.98
C GLN A 80 -3.37 5.07 -7.92
N LEU A 81 -3.88 6.15 -7.36
CA LEU A 81 -3.28 6.81 -6.21
C LEU A 81 -4.34 7.08 -5.14
N SER A 82 -3.91 7.11 -3.89
CA SER A 82 -4.71 7.53 -2.75
C SER A 82 -3.86 8.28 -1.73
N TRP A 83 -4.42 9.33 -1.15
CA TRP A 83 -3.77 10.18 -0.15
C TRP A 83 -4.79 10.61 0.90
N LEU A 84 -4.31 11.18 2.00
CA LEU A 84 -5.13 11.83 3.02
C LEU A 84 -5.11 13.34 2.79
N GLU A 85 -6.28 13.97 2.87
CA GLU A 85 -6.42 15.42 2.96
C GLU A 85 -6.25 15.87 4.42
N GLY A 86 -6.02 17.18 4.64
CA GLY A 86 -5.69 17.71 5.98
C GLY A 86 -6.81 17.58 7.01
N ASP A 87 -8.03 17.25 6.56
CA ASP A 87 -9.19 16.92 7.38
C ASP A 87 -9.25 15.42 7.77
N GLY A 88 -8.27 14.62 7.35
CA GLY A 88 -8.22 13.17 7.52
C GLY A 88 -9.04 12.39 6.49
N THR A 89 -9.68 13.06 5.52
CA THR A 89 -10.47 12.41 4.48
C THR A 89 -9.57 11.72 3.47
N ARG A 90 -9.84 10.45 3.18
CA ARG A 90 -9.14 9.72 2.13
C ARG A 90 -9.67 10.07 0.75
N ARG A 91 -8.78 10.47 -0.15
CA ARG A 91 -9.06 10.65 -1.58
C ARG A 91 -8.36 9.62 -2.43
N SER A 92 -8.85 9.44 -3.64
CA SER A 92 -8.20 8.62 -4.66
C SER A 92 -8.42 9.15 -6.06
N ALA A 93 -7.45 8.91 -6.93
CA ALA A 93 -7.54 9.19 -8.36
C ALA A 93 -6.95 8.00 -9.15
N ALA A 94 -7.31 7.91 -10.44
CA ALA A 94 -6.85 6.84 -11.31
C ALA A 94 -6.57 7.35 -12.72
N TYR A 95 -5.48 6.89 -13.31
CA TYR A 95 -5.07 7.19 -14.67
C TYR A 95 -5.09 5.91 -15.51
N SER A 96 -5.88 5.91 -16.58
CA SER A 96 -5.95 4.79 -17.53
C SER A 96 -4.66 4.70 -18.33
N VAL A 97 -4.03 3.52 -18.32
CA VAL A 97 -2.84 3.24 -19.14
C VAL A 97 -3.20 3.24 -20.62
N ARG A 98 -4.39 2.73 -21.01
CA ARG A 98 -4.87 2.77 -22.40
C ARG A 98 -5.02 4.19 -22.95
N LYS A 99 -5.45 5.16 -22.12
CA LYS A 99 -5.61 6.56 -22.53
C LYS A 99 -4.27 7.29 -22.62
N TRP A 100 -3.39 7.06 -21.65
CA TRP A 100 -2.20 7.91 -21.47
C TRP A 100 -0.91 7.26 -21.90
N ASN A 101 -0.88 5.95 -22.18
CA ASN A 101 0.29 5.06 -22.14
C ASN A 101 0.88 4.89 -20.73
N LEU A 102 1.62 3.80 -20.53
CA LEU A 102 2.10 3.39 -19.21
C LEU A 102 2.97 4.47 -18.57
N ARG A 103 3.99 4.94 -19.31
CA ARG A 103 4.96 5.91 -18.82
C ARG A 103 4.29 7.22 -18.39
N ARG A 104 3.42 7.79 -19.23
CA ARG A 104 2.73 9.05 -18.88
C ARG A 104 1.67 8.86 -17.80
N ALA A 105 1.00 7.69 -17.72
CA ALA A 105 0.06 7.40 -16.64
C ALA A 105 0.77 7.39 -15.28
N VAL A 106 1.93 6.73 -15.19
CA VAL A 106 2.75 6.73 -13.96
C VAL A 106 3.23 8.14 -13.64
N TRP A 107 3.78 8.88 -14.61
CA TRP A 107 4.24 10.26 -14.37
C TRP A 107 3.12 11.16 -13.85
N LYS A 108 1.93 11.12 -14.46
CA LYS A 108 0.77 11.91 -14.01
C LYS A 108 0.33 11.53 -12.59
N ALA A 109 0.40 10.25 -12.25
CA ALA A 109 0.09 9.79 -10.90
C ALA A 109 1.09 10.31 -9.86
N CYS A 110 2.40 10.28 -10.18
CA CYS A 110 3.45 10.83 -9.33
C CYS A 110 3.28 12.33 -9.10
N VAL A 111 3.05 13.12 -10.17
CA VAL A 111 2.79 14.57 -10.05
C VAL A 111 1.60 14.84 -9.14
N ARG A 112 0.44 14.20 -9.41
CA ARG A 112 -0.77 14.45 -8.62
C ARG A 112 -0.61 14.07 -7.14
N LEU A 113 0.17 13.03 -6.87
CA LEU A 113 0.45 12.55 -5.51
C LEU A 113 1.46 13.45 -4.79
N HIS A 114 2.45 14.00 -5.49
CA HIS A 114 3.36 15.01 -4.95
C HIS A 114 2.58 16.28 -4.56
N ASP A 115 1.77 16.84 -5.48
CA ASP A 115 0.94 18.01 -5.21
C ASP A 115 0.04 17.81 -3.98
N ALA A 116 -0.56 16.62 -3.87
CA ALA A 116 -1.42 16.27 -2.74
C ALA A 116 -0.69 16.23 -1.39
N ARG A 117 0.58 15.81 -1.40
CA ARG A 117 1.40 15.67 -0.19
C ARG A 117 2.03 17.01 0.22
N GLU A 118 2.46 17.81 -0.75
CA GLU A 118 2.92 19.17 -0.48
C GLU A 118 1.84 19.99 0.21
N GLU A 119 0.58 19.86 -0.23
CA GLU A 119 -0.56 20.52 0.40
C GLU A 119 -0.86 20.02 1.82
N HIS A 120 -0.52 18.76 2.13
CA HIS A 120 -0.84 18.12 3.41
C HIS A 120 0.25 18.31 4.48
N ASP A 121 1.50 17.91 4.19
CA ASP A 121 2.58 17.81 5.17
C ASP A 121 3.76 18.76 4.87
N GLY A 122 3.80 19.40 3.69
CA GLY A 122 4.93 20.22 3.24
C GLY A 122 6.22 19.45 2.95
N GLU A 123 6.25 18.13 3.20
CA GLU A 123 7.34 17.21 2.88
C GLU A 123 6.89 16.23 1.79
N ALA A 124 7.12 16.57 0.53
CA ALA A 124 6.85 15.67 -0.59
C ALA A 124 8.15 15.13 -1.19
N GLU A 125 8.20 13.82 -1.40
CA GLU A 125 9.22 13.19 -2.24
C GLU A 125 9.19 13.84 -3.64
N GLU A 126 10.37 14.03 -4.23
CA GLU A 126 10.49 14.56 -5.59
C GLU A 126 9.76 13.66 -6.60
N VAL A 127 9.01 14.27 -7.51
CA VAL A 127 8.23 13.56 -8.53
C VAL A 127 9.09 12.56 -9.30
N ASN A 128 10.32 12.95 -9.63
CA ASN A 128 11.24 12.11 -10.38
C ASN A 128 11.61 10.84 -9.59
N ASP A 129 11.89 10.95 -8.30
CA ASP A 129 12.29 9.80 -7.47
C ASP A 129 11.13 8.80 -7.31
N MET A 130 9.92 9.32 -7.10
CA MET A 130 8.70 8.52 -7.12
C MET A 130 8.54 7.79 -8.46
N PHE A 131 8.78 8.49 -9.57
CA PHE A 131 8.64 7.92 -10.91
C PHE A 131 9.68 6.85 -11.21
N GLN A 132 10.96 7.09 -10.90
CA GLN A 132 12.04 6.11 -11.09
C GLN A 132 11.81 4.84 -10.25
N THR A 133 11.25 5.01 -9.04
CA THR A 133 10.89 3.88 -8.17
C THR A 133 9.68 3.11 -8.71
N ALA A 134 8.62 3.82 -9.11
CA ALA A 134 7.34 3.21 -9.45
C ALA A 134 7.33 2.56 -10.84
N LEU A 135 7.93 3.20 -11.85
CA LEU A 135 7.83 2.75 -13.23
C LEU A 135 8.29 1.31 -13.46
N PRO A 136 9.48 0.85 -13.01
CA PRO A 136 9.91 -0.52 -13.25
C PRO A 136 8.98 -1.55 -12.59
N ASN A 137 8.56 -1.30 -11.35
CA ASN A 137 7.67 -2.17 -10.59
C ASN A 137 6.26 -2.24 -11.21
N ILE A 138 5.77 -1.13 -11.76
CA ILE A 138 4.47 -1.10 -12.45
C ILE A 138 4.59 -1.76 -13.82
N LYS A 139 5.71 -1.58 -14.52
CA LYS A 139 5.97 -2.22 -15.81
C LYS A 139 5.94 -3.75 -15.69
N GLU A 140 6.61 -4.29 -14.68
CA GLU A 140 6.56 -5.74 -14.37
C GLU A 140 5.11 -6.21 -14.16
N GLN A 141 4.34 -5.52 -13.30
CA GLN A 141 2.93 -5.88 -13.06
C GLN A 141 2.01 -5.70 -14.29
N TYR A 142 2.36 -4.77 -15.19
CA TYR A 142 1.63 -4.58 -16.44
C TYR A 142 1.93 -5.74 -17.40
N GLU A 143 3.18 -6.13 -17.51
CA GLU A 143 3.63 -7.26 -18.35
C GLU A 143 3.06 -8.60 -17.86
N ASP A 144 2.90 -8.79 -16.54
CA ASP A 144 2.22 -9.95 -15.96
C ASP A 144 0.76 -10.10 -16.42
N GLY A 145 0.11 -9.00 -16.82
CA GLY A 145 -1.28 -8.99 -17.25
C GLY A 145 -2.30 -9.17 -16.11
N PRO A 146 -3.61 -9.22 -16.42
CA PRO A 146 -4.67 -9.26 -15.41
C PRO A 146 -4.71 -10.56 -14.60
N ASN A 147 -4.23 -11.67 -15.16
CA ASN A 147 -4.26 -12.99 -14.54
C ASN A 147 -2.86 -13.57 -14.26
N GLY A 148 -1.78 -12.82 -14.51
CA GLY A 148 -0.41 -13.35 -14.42
C GLY A 148 0.03 -14.19 -15.62
N ASN A 149 -0.73 -14.17 -16.72
CA ASN A 149 -0.47 -14.96 -17.94
C ASN A 149 0.11 -14.12 -19.09
N GLY A 150 0.54 -12.89 -18.82
CA GLY A 150 0.97 -11.96 -19.85
C GLY A 150 -0.13 -10.99 -20.30
N LEU A 151 0.25 -10.00 -21.11
CA LEU A 151 -0.68 -9.06 -21.73
C LEU A 151 -1.69 -9.78 -22.63
N PRO A 152 -2.97 -9.37 -22.64
CA PRO A 152 -3.92 -9.81 -23.66
C PRO A 152 -3.37 -9.50 -25.06
N GLU A 153 -3.56 -10.40 -26.03
CA GLU A 153 -3.03 -10.26 -27.41
C GLU A 153 -3.39 -8.89 -28.02
N GLU A 154 -4.63 -8.43 -27.83
CA GLU A 154 -5.11 -7.13 -28.31
C GLU A 154 -4.38 -5.91 -27.72
N ASP A 155 -3.91 -6.02 -26.47
CA ASP A 155 -3.14 -4.96 -25.81
C ASP A 155 -1.66 -5.05 -26.19
N ALA A 156 -1.13 -6.26 -26.41
CA ALA A 156 0.24 -6.49 -26.88
C ALA A 156 0.48 -5.87 -28.28
N GLU A 157 -0.41 -6.12 -29.23
CA GLU A 157 -0.35 -5.55 -30.58
C GLU A 157 -0.41 -4.01 -30.57
N LYS A 158 -1.21 -3.41 -29.66
CA LYS A 158 -1.29 -1.94 -29.52
C LYS A 158 -0.04 -1.32 -28.90
N THR A 159 0.61 -2.00 -27.96
CA THR A 159 1.88 -1.53 -27.41
C THR A 159 2.99 -1.55 -28.44
N GLU A 160 3.07 -2.57 -29.30
CA GLU A 160 4.07 -2.64 -30.37
C GLU A 160 3.83 -1.53 -31.41
N ALA A 161 2.58 -1.35 -31.86
CA ALA A 161 2.22 -0.31 -32.82
C ALA A 161 2.45 1.14 -32.31
N THR A 162 2.47 1.36 -30.99
CA THR A 162 2.76 2.69 -30.40
C THR A 162 4.22 2.87 -30.01
N ALA A 163 5.03 1.80 -29.96
CA ALA A 163 6.47 1.88 -29.74
C ALA A 163 7.25 2.14 -31.04
N GLU A 164 6.69 1.78 -32.20
CA GLU A 164 7.29 2.00 -33.53
C GLU A 164 6.92 3.35 -34.19
N ALA A 165 6.15 4.21 -33.52
CA ALA A 165 5.63 5.48 -34.07
C ALA A 165 6.23 6.75 -33.43
#